data_AF-A0A0W0F9U8-F1
#
_entry.id   AF-A0A0W0F9U8-F1
#
_cell.length_a   1.000
_cell.length_b   1.000
_cell.length_c   1.000
_cell.angle_alpha   90.00
_cell.angle_beta   90.00
_cell.angle_gamma   90.00
#
_symmetry.space_group_name_H-M   'P 1'
#
loop_
_entity.id
_entity.type
_entity.pdbx_description
1 polymer ?
#
loop_
_entity_poly.entity_id
_entity_poly.type
_entity_poly.pdbx_seq_one_letter_code
_entity_poly.pdbx_strand_id
1 'polypeptide(L)'
;MTGQFVRPIKPAIFFERFLPESGPSMLSTVQVLQELEVVAAKENEIEMYEPFFFATLPLIEDSQSGVFLDRKVKPDVMFYDKDGVPSKPSAALARGCGEFKIKLEDEPFALDGKTPFETDTLHSRDTHDQITGTLYTNAIQALQYRTHSFSFFINGSSCRLVHWSRSQAVVTEPFNYTKEDWILIFFWRLGHSTKATYGVDDSFTAVTDNVMATKARQVLGLLRIRFPSPTMSPK
;
A
#
# COMPACT_ATOMS: atom_id res chain seq x y z
N MET A 1 8.49 4.70 -16.52
CA MET A 1 7.21 5.29 -16.94
C MET A 1 6.85 6.32 -15.90
N THR A 2 6.78 7.59 -16.27
CA THR A 2 6.29 8.67 -15.40
C THR A 2 4.77 8.48 -15.27
N GLY A 3 4.34 7.89 -14.16
CA GLY A 3 2.91 7.81 -13.83
C GLY A 3 2.38 9.22 -13.58
N GLN A 4 1.27 9.57 -14.22
CA GLN A 4 0.70 10.91 -14.07
C GLN A 4 -0.27 10.93 -12.88
N PHE A 5 -0.12 11.88 -11.97
CA PHE A 5 -1.14 12.10 -10.94
C PHE A 5 -2.31 12.89 -11.53
N VAL A 6 -3.51 12.37 -11.34
CA VAL A 6 -4.74 13.06 -11.71
C VAL A 6 -5.12 14.01 -10.57
N ARG A 7 -5.71 15.16 -10.93
CA ARG A 7 -6.23 16.14 -9.96
C ARG A 7 -7.01 15.47 -8.81
N PRO A 8 -6.91 16.02 -7.60
CA PRO A 8 -7.48 15.38 -6.43
C PRO A 8 -9.00 15.32 -6.53
N ILE A 9 -9.58 14.25 -6.01
CA ILE A 9 -11.02 14.05 -5.94
C ILE A 9 -11.49 13.99 -4.49
N LYS A 10 -12.75 14.31 -4.23
CA LYS A 10 -13.32 14.18 -2.88
C LYS A 10 -13.30 12.72 -2.41
N PRO A 11 -13.06 12.43 -1.12
CA PRO A 11 -13.10 11.07 -0.58
C PRO A 11 -14.38 10.31 -0.93
N ALA A 12 -15.55 10.95 -0.86
CA ALA A 12 -16.82 10.32 -1.25
C ALA A 12 -16.81 9.78 -2.70
N ILE A 13 -16.33 10.60 -3.65
CA ILE A 13 -16.22 10.22 -5.08
C ILE A 13 -15.18 9.11 -5.25
N PHE A 14 -14.09 9.13 -4.47
CA PHE A 14 -13.08 8.09 -4.49
C PHE A 14 -13.69 6.72 -4.12
N PHE A 15 -14.48 6.66 -3.06
CA PHE A 15 -15.14 5.43 -2.64
C PHE A 15 -16.17 4.96 -3.66
N GLU A 16 -17.03 5.84 -4.17
CA GLU A 16 -18.00 5.48 -5.22
C GLU A 16 -17.31 4.88 -6.46
N ARG A 17 -16.14 5.40 -6.82
CA ARG A 17 -15.42 5.00 -8.03
C ARG A 17 -14.60 3.72 -7.86
N PHE A 18 -13.89 3.58 -6.75
CA PHE A 18 -12.87 2.54 -6.58
C PHE A 18 -13.19 1.50 -5.52
N LEU A 19 -14.06 1.82 -4.56
CA LEU A 19 -14.48 0.90 -3.50
C LEU A 19 -16.01 1.03 -3.30
N PRO A 20 -16.83 0.74 -4.34
CA PRO A 20 -18.28 0.98 -4.29
C PRO A 20 -19.00 0.04 -3.31
N GLU A 21 -18.41 -1.11 -3.03
CA GLU A 21 -18.95 -2.10 -2.10
C GLU A 21 -19.01 -1.51 -0.69
N SER A 22 -20.22 -1.44 -0.13
CA SER A 22 -20.45 -0.86 1.19
C SER A 22 -20.25 -1.85 2.34
N GLY A 23 -19.96 -3.12 2.03
CA GLY A 23 -19.80 -4.18 3.03
C GLY A 23 -21.03 -4.36 3.95
N PRO A 24 -20.90 -5.14 5.03
CA PRO A 24 -21.86 -5.10 6.13
C PRO A 24 -21.81 -3.74 6.86
N SER A 25 -22.79 -3.50 7.73
CA SER A 25 -22.81 -2.28 8.56
C SER A 25 -21.51 -2.17 9.37
N MET A 26 -20.80 -1.07 9.19
CA MET A 26 -19.60 -0.75 9.95
C MET A 26 -19.96 -0.45 11.42
N LEU A 27 -19.08 -0.82 12.34
CA LEU A 27 -19.20 -0.47 13.75
C LEU A 27 -19.01 1.05 13.95
N SER A 28 -19.48 1.56 15.09
CA SER A 28 -19.29 2.97 15.45
C SER A 28 -17.81 3.35 15.44
N THR A 29 -17.49 4.43 14.73
CA THR A 29 -16.12 4.94 14.55
C THR A 29 -15.69 5.91 15.63
N VAL A 30 -16.60 6.33 16.52
CA VAL A 30 -16.37 7.41 17.51
C VAL A 30 -15.17 7.11 18.42
N GLN A 31 -15.08 5.90 18.96
CA GLN A 31 -13.97 5.51 19.84
C GLN A 31 -12.65 5.46 19.08
N VAL A 32 -12.66 4.91 17.86
CA VAL A 32 -11.47 4.81 17.02
C VAL A 32 -10.96 6.19 16.60
N LEU A 33 -11.85 7.14 16.30
CA LEU A 33 -11.46 8.51 15.97
C LEU A 33 -10.75 9.19 17.16
N GLN A 34 -11.18 8.94 18.40
CA GLN A 34 -10.49 9.43 19.60
C GLN A 34 -9.09 8.83 19.74
N GLU A 35 -8.92 7.55 19.41
CA GLU A 35 -7.60 6.91 19.41
C GLU A 35 -6.69 7.47 18.31
N LEU A 36 -7.25 7.81 17.14
CA LEU A 36 -6.52 8.46 16.05
C LEU A 36 -6.05 9.88 16.40
N GLU A 37 -6.72 10.59 17.33
CA GLU A 37 -6.20 11.87 17.86
C GLU A 37 -4.86 11.67 18.59
N VAL A 38 -4.66 10.53 19.26
CA VAL A 38 -3.39 10.20 19.91
C VAL A 38 -2.27 10.01 18.89
N VAL A 39 -2.59 9.48 17.70
CA VAL A 39 -1.65 9.34 16.57
C VAL A 39 -1.22 10.71 16.06
N ALA A 40 -2.19 11.60 15.81
CA ALA A 40 -1.93 12.93 15.26
C ALA A 40 -1.17 13.85 16.24
N ALA A 41 -1.20 13.55 17.55
CA ALA A 41 -0.50 14.30 18.58
C ALA A 41 1.00 13.95 18.70
N LYS A 42 1.50 12.96 17.95
CA LYS A 42 2.91 12.56 18.00
C LYS A 42 3.80 13.55 17.29
N GLU A 43 4.98 13.77 17.85
CA GLU A 43 6.00 14.68 17.29
C GLU A 43 7.03 13.93 16.42
N ASN A 44 7.01 12.59 16.44
CA ASN A 44 7.89 11.73 15.66
C ASN A 44 7.08 10.70 14.87
N GLU A 45 7.43 10.53 13.60
CA GLU A 45 6.83 9.58 12.66
C GLU A 45 6.79 8.15 13.24
N ILE A 46 7.88 7.70 13.87
CA ILE A 46 8.00 6.36 14.43
C ILE A 46 7.00 6.13 15.58
N GLU A 47 6.68 7.18 16.33
CA GLU A 47 5.74 7.10 17.44
C GLU A 47 4.27 7.06 16.99
N MET A 48 3.99 7.34 15.70
CA MET A 48 2.65 7.27 15.12
C MET A 48 2.20 5.83 14.85
N TYR A 49 3.14 4.94 14.52
CA TYR A 49 2.80 3.61 13.98
C TYR A 49 2.02 2.76 14.98
N GLU A 50 2.57 2.58 16.18
CA GLU A 50 2.00 1.76 17.25
C GLU A 50 0.56 2.16 17.64
N PRO A 51 0.27 3.44 17.98
CA PRO A 51 -1.11 3.85 18.28
C PRO A 51 -2.02 3.76 17.04
N PHE A 52 -1.50 3.97 15.83
CA PHE A 52 -2.28 3.82 14.61
C PHE A 52 -2.67 2.36 14.38
N PHE A 53 -1.74 1.43 14.58
CA PHE A 53 -2.00 0.00 14.53
C PHE A 53 -3.05 -0.40 15.55
N PHE A 54 -2.90 0.00 16.81
CA PHE A 54 -3.89 -0.31 17.83
C PHE A 54 -5.30 0.18 17.48
N ALA A 55 -5.43 1.38 16.91
CA ALA A 55 -6.71 1.94 16.50
C ALA A 55 -7.32 1.25 15.26
N THR A 56 -6.49 0.65 14.40
CA THR A 56 -6.92 0.14 13.08
C THR A 56 -6.82 -1.39 12.94
N LEU A 57 -6.28 -2.12 13.93
CA LEU A 57 -6.08 -3.57 13.83
C LEU A 57 -7.37 -4.38 14.02
N PRO A 58 -7.52 -5.47 13.23
CA PRO A 58 -6.52 -6.54 13.08
C PRO A 58 -5.80 -6.69 11.70
N LEU A 59 -5.69 -5.64 10.88
CA LEU A 59 -5.31 -5.79 9.44
C LEU A 59 -3.91 -5.30 9.02
N ILE A 60 -3.08 -4.77 9.94
CA ILE A 60 -1.90 -3.98 9.58
C ILE A 60 -0.63 -4.48 10.30
N GLU A 61 0.52 -4.51 9.60
CA GLU A 61 1.83 -4.87 10.15
C GLU A 61 2.90 -3.81 9.78
N ASP A 62 3.86 -3.56 10.69
CA ASP A 62 5.04 -2.72 10.44
C ASP A 62 5.96 -3.38 9.41
N SER A 63 6.35 -2.62 8.37
CA SER A 63 7.25 -3.15 7.33
C SER A 63 8.73 -2.86 7.58
N GLN A 64 9.48 -3.94 7.75
CA GLN A 64 10.93 -3.99 7.53
C GLN A 64 11.30 -3.81 6.04
N SER A 65 12.51 -3.31 5.79
CA SER A 65 13.01 -3.03 4.44
C SER A 65 13.09 -4.28 3.55
N GLY A 66 12.49 -4.23 2.37
CA GLY A 66 12.63 -5.21 1.30
C GLY A 66 13.55 -4.73 0.17
N VAL A 67 13.87 -5.61 -0.79
CA VAL A 67 14.61 -5.25 -2.01
C VAL A 67 13.69 -5.47 -3.22
N PHE A 68 13.51 -4.44 -4.05
CA PHE A 68 12.79 -4.50 -5.31
C PHE A 68 13.61 -3.79 -6.40
N LEU A 69 13.85 -4.46 -7.54
CA LEU A 69 14.71 -3.97 -8.63
C LEU A 69 16.07 -3.44 -8.12
N ASP A 70 16.72 -4.22 -7.25
CA ASP A 70 18.00 -3.89 -6.59
C ASP A 70 18.00 -2.61 -5.73
N ARG A 71 16.83 -2.03 -5.47
CA ARG A 71 16.66 -0.90 -4.54
C ARG A 71 16.12 -1.40 -3.21
N LYS A 72 16.71 -0.91 -2.11
CA LYS A 72 16.15 -1.09 -0.77
C LYS A 72 14.91 -0.20 -0.65
N VAL A 73 13.76 -0.79 -0.41
CA VAL A 73 12.48 -0.09 -0.27
C VAL A 73 11.90 -0.45 1.09
N LYS A 74 11.44 0.56 1.82
CA LYS A 74 10.83 0.37 3.13
C LYS A 74 9.64 1.34 3.23
N PRO A 75 8.42 0.92 2.83
CA PRO A 75 7.26 1.67 3.29
C PRO A 75 7.19 1.58 4.81
N ASP A 76 6.57 2.56 5.44
CA ASP A 76 6.37 2.51 6.89
C ASP A 76 5.44 1.36 7.28
N VAL A 77 4.38 1.17 6.48
CA VAL A 77 3.32 0.22 6.80
C VAL A 77 2.91 -0.62 5.60
N MET A 78 2.68 -1.91 5.83
CA MET A 78 2.01 -2.81 4.90
C MET A 78 0.80 -3.43 5.58
N PHE A 79 -0.29 -3.61 4.83
CA PHE A 79 -1.49 -4.27 5.34
C PHE A 79 -1.84 -5.49 4.50
N TYR A 80 -2.36 -6.52 5.14
CA TYR A 80 -2.51 -7.87 4.60
C TYR A 80 -3.93 -8.40 4.82
N ASP A 81 -4.24 -9.52 4.17
CA ASP A 81 -5.37 -10.35 4.54
C ASP A 81 -5.16 -10.94 5.95
N LYS A 82 -6.23 -11.00 6.76
CA LYS A 82 -6.18 -11.55 8.13
C LYS A 82 -5.55 -12.95 8.21
N ASP A 83 -5.81 -13.79 7.19
CA ASP A 83 -5.33 -15.17 7.11
C ASP A 83 -4.00 -15.28 6.34
N GLY A 84 -3.49 -14.16 5.82
CA GLY A 84 -2.34 -14.09 4.91
C GLY A 84 -1.18 -13.24 5.43
N VAL A 85 -1.19 -12.87 6.72
CA VAL A 85 -0.11 -12.08 7.33
C VAL A 85 1.18 -12.92 7.33
N PRO A 86 2.24 -12.50 6.61
CA PRO A 86 3.48 -13.25 6.57
C PRO A 86 4.29 -13.06 7.84
N SER A 87 5.23 -13.98 8.11
CA SER A 87 6.20 -13.80 9.21
C SER A 87 7.26 -12.73 8.92
N LYS A 88 7.32 -12.25 7.66
CA LYS A 88 8.18 -11.18 7.20
C LYS A 88 7.44 -10.35 6.16
N PRO A 89 7.59 -9.01 6.17
CA PRO A 89 6.95 -8.14 5.21
C PRO A 89 7.18 -8.56 3.75
N SER A 90 6.11 -8.57 2.95
CA SER A 90 6.13 -9.10 1.60
C SER A 90 5.14 -8.38 0.66
N ALA A 91 5.69 -7.70 -0.33
CA ALA A 91 4.93 -7.13 -1.44
C ALA A 91 4.11 -8.17 -2.23
N ALA A 92 4.49 -9.46 -2.16
CA ALA A 92 3.77 -10.54 -2.83
C ALA A 92 2.47 -10.94 -2.10
N LEU A 93 2.26 -10.46 -0.86
CA LEU A 93 1.07 -10.79 -0.06
C LEU A 93 0.28 -9.56 0.38
N ALA A 94 0.89 -8.37 0.37
CA ALA A 94 0.23 -7.15 0.86
C ALA A 94 -0.95 -6.71 0.00
N ARG A 95 -1.99 -6.19 0.65
CA ARG A 95 -3.12 -5.51 0.01
C ARG A 95 -2.79 -4.07 -0.41
N GLY A 96 -1.84 -3.43 0.27
CA GLY A 96 -1.36 -2.09 -0.05
C GLY A 96 -0.33 -1.63 0.97
N CYS A 97 -0.03 -0.34 0.97
CA CYS A 97 0.89 0.28 1.93
C CYS A 97 0.37 1.61 2.48
N GLY A 98 0.98 2.01 3.59
CA GLY A 98 0.87 3.34 4.16
C GLY A 98 2.24 4.00 4.28
N GLU A 99 2.24 5.31 4.23
CA GLU A 99 3.40 6.15 4.53
C GLU A 99 2.97 7.26 5.50
N PHE A 100 3.83 7.56 6.47
CA PHE A 100 3.61 8.55 7.50
C PHE A 100 4.67 9.63 7.38
N LYS A 101 4.26 10.88 7.56
CA LYS A 101 5.12 12.04 7.70
C LYS A 101 4.50 12.97 8.75
N ILE A 102 5.27 13.95 9.21
CA ILE A 102 4.80 14.97 10.16
C ILE A 102 4.98 16.37 9.62
N LYS A 103 6.03 16.61 8.86
CA LYS A 103 6.35 17.96 8.42
C LYS A 103 5.55 18.31 7.17
N LEU A 104 5.09 19.56 7.14
CA LEU A 104 4.40 20.10 5.98
C LEU A 104 5.27 20.08 4.71
N GLU A 105 6.60 20.18 4.85
CA GLU A 105 7.55 20.12 3.72
C GLU A 105 7.60 18.75 3.04
N ASP A 106 7.13 17.70 3.72
CA ASP A 106 7.05 16.33 3.20
C ASP A 106 5.72 16.07 2.47
N GLU A 107 4.81 17.06 2.39
CA GLU A 107 3.59 16.94 1.59
C GLU A 107 3.93 16.93 0.09
N PRO A 108 3.60 15.85 -0.65
CA PRO A 108 3.99 15.68 -2.04
C PRO A 108 3.08 16.42 -3.04
N PHE A 109 1.98 17.01 -2.57
CA PHE A 109 0.99 17.67 -3.42
C PHE A 109 0.78 19.14 -3.05
N ALA A 110 0.63 19.98 -4.07
CA ALA A 110 0.29 21.37 -3.90
C ALA A 110 -1.07 21.54 -3.18
N LEU A 111 -1.06 22.31 -2.09
CA LEU A 111 -2.26 22.63 -1.30
C LEU A 111 -2.96 23.91 -1.77
N ASP A 112 -2.26 24.77 -2.51
CA ASP A 112 -2.71 26.13 -2.82
C ASP A 112 -3.56 26.24 -4.08
N GLY A 113 -3.65 25.17 -4.88
CA GLY A 113 -4.34 25.14 -6.17
C GLY A 113 -3.78 26.10 -7.23
N LYS A 114 -2.64 26.76 -6.94
CA LYS A 114 -1.98 27.75 -7.80
C LYS A 114 -0.71 27.18 -8.42
N THR A 115 -0.05 26.28 -7.71
CA THR A 115 1.12 25.54 -8.19
C THR A 115 0.71 24.25 -8.92
N PRO A 116 1.58 23.69 -9.78
CA PRO A 116 1.36 22.35 -10.33
C PRO A 116 1.03 21.36 -9.22
N PHE A 117 0.09 20.45 -9.46
CA PHE A 117 -0.43 19.56 -8.42
C PHE A 117 0.67 18.73 -7.74
N GLU A 118 1.66 18.33 -8.51
CA GLU A 118 2.86 17.67 -8.02
C GLU A 118 3.90 18.72 -7.61
N THR A 119 4.38 18.66 -6.37
CA THR A 119 5.44 19.57 -5.90
C THR A 119 6.81 19.10 -6.39
N ASP A 120 7.56 20.02 -7.00
CA ASP A 120 8.84 19.71 -7.67
C ASP A 120 10.08 20.10 -6.83
N THR A 121 9.93 20.19 -5.49
CA THR A 121 11.05 20.51 -4.59
C THR A 121 11.96 19.29 -4.43
N LEU A 122 13.25 19.48 -4.16
CA LEU A 122 14.19 18.35 -3.97
C LEU A 122 13.74 17.39 -2.84
N HIS A 123 13.16 17.91 -1.75
CA HIS A 123 12.55 17.09 -0.68
C HIS A 123 11.30 16.34 -1.16
N SER A 124 10.42 17.02 -1.91
CA SER A 124 9.25 16.39 -2.50
C SER A 124 9.61 15.36 -3.57
N ARG A 125 10.75 15.52 -4.26
CA ARG A 125 11.30 14.56 -5.23
C ARG A 125 11.82 13.30 -4.55
N ASP A 126 12.50 13.40 -3.41
CA ASP A 126 12.88 12.19 -2.65
C ASP A 126 11.65 11.50 -2.04
N THR A 127 10.67 12.27 -1.55
CA THR A 127 9.37 11.73 -1.12
C THR A 127 8.58 11.11 -2.29
N HIS A 128 8.64 11.69 -3.49
CA HIS A 128 8.05 11.16 -4.73
C HIS A 128 8.76 9.90 -5.27
N ASP A 129 10.09 9.92 -5.35
CA ASP A 129 10.90 8.92 -6.06
C ASP A 129 11.21 7.70 -5.18
N GLN A 130 11.16 7.83 -3.84
CA GLN A 130 11.33 6.70 -2.92
C GLN A 130 10.05 6.27 -2.19
N ILE A 131 9.13 7.17 -1.85
CA ILE A 131 8.44 7.04 -0.56
C ILE A 131 6.89 7.08 -0.61
N THR A 132 6.21 7.87 -1.45
CA THR A 132 4.72 7.98 -1.36
C THR A 132 3.95 6.77 -1.93
N GLY A 133 4.58 5.60 -2.00
CA GLY A 133 3.94 4.34 -2.36
C GLY A 133 4.15 3.90 -3.80
N THR A 134 4.59 4.74 -4.75
CA THR A 134 4.71 4.38 -6.18
C THR A 134 5.56 3.14 -6.44
N LEU A 135 6.74 3.04 -5.84
CA LEU A 135 7.64 1.90 -6.06
C LEU A 135 7.08 0.61 -5.46
N TYR A 136 6.45 0.70 -4.30
CA TYR A 136 5.90 -0.44 -3.59
C TYR A 136 4.56 -0.91 -4.19
N THR A 137 3.69 0.02 -4.59
CA THR A 137 2.44 -0.28 -5.27
C THR A 137 2.73 -0.92 -6.63
N ASN A 138 3.73 -0.44 -7.36
CA ASN A 138 4.25 -1.11 -8.54
C ASN A 138 4.79 -2.53 -8.23
N ALA A 139 5.51 -2.70 -7.11
CA ALA A 139 5.99 -4.02 -6.69
C ALA A 139 4.84 -4.98 -6.36
N ILE A 140 3.82 -4.53 -5.61
CA ILE A 140 2.59 -5.28 -5.37
C ILE A 140 1.92 -5.65 -6.69
N GLN A 141 1.72 -4.68 -7.58
CA GLN A 141 1.05 -4.89 -8.87
C GLN A 141 1.80 -5.89 -9.75
N ALA A 142 3.13 -5.85 -9.74
CA ALA A 142 3.96 -6.78 -10.49
C ALA A 142 3.95 -8.20 -9.90
N LEU A 143 4.03 -8.32 -8.57
CA LEU A 143 4.16 -9.63 -7.89
C LEU A 143 2.82 -10.36 -7.74
N GLN A 144 1.70 -9.63 -7.68
CA GLN A 144 0.37 -10.19 -7.45
C GLN A 144 -0.55 -10.09 -8.68
N TYR A 145 0.01 -9.81 -9.86
CA TYR A 145 -0.74 -9.62 -11.11
C TYR A 145 -1.91 -8.64 -10.95
N ARG A 146 -1.67 -7.51 -10.26
CA ARG A 146 -2.75 -6.54 -10.06
C ARG A 146 -2.87 -5.55 -11.20
N THR A 147 -4.11 -5.23 -11.55
CA THR A 147 -4.47 -4.13 -12.46
C THR A 147 -4.30 -2.78 -11.78
N HIS A 148 -4.60 -2.72 -10.47
CA HIS A 148 -4.52 -1.54 -9.63
C HIS A 148 -4.17 -1.89 -8.18
N SER A 149 -3.82 -0.91 -7.37
CA SER A 149 -3.53 -1.08 -5.94
C SER A 149 -3.84 0.19 -5.17
N PHE A 150 -3.94 0.07 -3.85
CA PHE A 150 -4.26 1.21 -2.98
C PHE A 150 -3.10 1.51 -2.03
N SER A 151 -2.95 2.80 -1.71
CA SER A 151 -2.14 3.24 -0.57
C SER A 151 -2.81 4.39 0.16
N PHE A 152 -2.31 4.69 1.35
CA PHE A 152 -2.66 5.91 2.07
C PHE A 152 -1.37 6.68 2.43
N PHE A 153 -1.51 7.98 2.60
CA PHE A 153 -0.45 8.88 3.04
C PHE A 153 -0.98 9.73 4.18
N ILE A 154 -0.31 9.68 5.33
CA ILE A 154 -0.62 10.49 6.50
C ILE A 154 0.48 11.52 6.67
N ASN A 155 0.09 12.80 6.82
CA ASN A 155 0.99 13.87 7.19
C ASN A 155 0.44 14.63 8.40
N GLY A 156 0.98 14.35 9.59
CA GLY A 156 0.46 14.87 10.85
C GLY A 156 -0.98 14.43 11.09
N SER A 157 -1.95 15.34 10.97
CA SER A 157 -3.40 15.05 11.07
C SER A 157 -4.12 14.92 9.72
N SER A 158 -3.41 15.18 8.62
CA SER A 158 -3.93 15.11 7.26
C SER A 158 -3.75 13.70 6.70
N CYS A 159 -4.72 13.21 5.96
CA CYS A 159 -4.65 11.93 5.25
C CYS A 159 -5.09 12.09 3.80
N ARG A 160 -4.46 11.30 2.93
CA ARG A 160 -4.86 11.10 1.53
C ARG A 160 -4.93 9.62 1.23
N LEU A 161 -5.90 9.25 0.40
CA LEU A 161 -5.99 7.93 -0.19
C LEU A 161 -5.52 8.01 -1.64
N VAL A 162 -4.85 6.95 -2.08
CA VAL A 162 -4.31 6.86 -3.44
C VAL A 162 -4.75 5.56 -4.08
N HIS A 163 -5.33 5.66 -5.27
CA HIS A 163 -5.59 4.54 -6.16
C HIS A 163 -4.57 4.57 -7.31
N TRP A 164 -3.73 3.54 -7.36
CA TRP A 164 -2.69 3.35 -8.36
C TRP A 164 -3.19 2.47 -9.48
N SER A 165 -3.10 2.93 -10.72
CA SER A 165 -3.27 2.12 -11.92
C SER A 165 -1.96 2.09 -12.72
N ARG A 166 -1.91 1.30 -13.79
CA ARG A 166 -0.68 1.18 -14.61
C ARG A 166 -0.25 2.48 -15.29
N SER A 167 -1.15 3.43 -15.52
CA SER A 167 -0.88 4.69 -16.23
C SER A 167 -0.98 5.93 -15.35
N GLN A 168 -1.74 5.85 -14.26
CA GLN A 168 -2.08 7.02 -13.45
C GLN A 168 -2.27 6.68 -11.97
N ALA A 169 -2.07 7.68 -11.13
CA ALA A 169 -2.49 7.66 -9.73
C ALA A 169 -3.61 8.69 -9.53
N VAL A 170 -4.68 8.27 -8.85
CA VAL A 170 -5.77 9.15 -8.45
C VAL A 170 -5.70 9.34 -6.94
N VAL A 171 -5.61 10.58 -6.50
CA VAL A 171 -5.40 10.96 -5.10
C VAL A 171 -6.64 11.67 -4.58
N THR A 172 -6.94 11.53 -3.29
CA THR A 172 -7.99 12.33 -2.66
C THR A 172 -7.53 13.74 -2.33
N GLU A 173 -8.48 14.67 -2.20
CA GLU A 173 -8.28 15.87 -1.40
C GLU A 173 -7.81 15.46 0.02
N PRO A 174 -6.96 16.27 0.68
CA PRO A 174 -6.53 15.97 2.04
C PRO A 174 -7.74 16.10 2.97
N PHE A 175 -7.90 15.14 3.87
CA PHE A 175 -8.95 15.15 4.90
C PHE A 175 -8.34 14.90 6.27
N ASN A 176 -9.02 15.35 7.33
CA ASN A 176 -8.52 15.12 8.68
C ASN A 176 -8.98 13.75 9.20
N TYR A 177 -8.07 12.78 9.28
CA TYR A 177 -8.40 11.40 9.66
C TYR A 177 -8.77 11.23 11.15
N THR A 178 -8.64 12.28 11.95
CA THR A 178 -9.10 12.31 13.35
C THR A 178 -10.53 12.83 13.50
N LYS A 179 -11.05 13.51 12.47
CA LYS A 179 -12.40 14.11 12.46
C LYS A 179 -13.35 13.44 11.49
N GLU A 180 -12.80 12.89 10.42
CA GLU A 180 -13.53 12.20 9.36
C GLU A 180 -13.15 10.71 9.38
N ASP A 181 -14.14 9.84 9.21
CA ASP A 181 -14.00 8.39 9.27
C ASP A 181 -13.53 7.76 7.95
N TRP A 182 -13.14 8.56 6.96
CA TRP A 182 -12.78 8.07 5.62
C TRP A 182 -11.68 7.02 5.63
N ILE A 183 -10.65 7.14 6.47
CA ILE A 183 -9.59 6.13 6.54
C ILE A 183 -10.11 4.80 7.11
N LEU A 184 -11.06 4.86 8.04
CA LEU A 184 -11.67 3.68 8.63
C LEU A 184 -12.62 3.01 7.64
N ILE A 185 -13.40 3.83 6.91
CA ILE A 185 -14.23 3.38 5.79
C ILE A 185 -13.34 2.73 4.71
N PHE A 186 -12.17 3.29 4.43
CA PHE A 186 -11.22 2.71 3.49
C PHE A 186 -10.78 1.31 3.89
N PHE A 187 -10.27 1.12 5.12
CA PHE A 187 -9.89 -0.22 5.58
C PHE A 187 -11.08 -1.18 5.64
N TRP A 188 -12.25 -0.70 6.07
CA TRP A 188 -13.47 -1.50 6.12
C TRP A 188 -13.89 -1.98 4.73
N ARG A 189 -14.07 -1.07 3.77
CA ARG A 189 -14.49 -1.40 2.41
C ARG A 189 -13.45 -2.25 1.71
N LEU A 190 -12.17 -1.94 1.87
CA LEU A 190 -11.10 -2.75 1.29
C LEU A 190 -11.10 -4.17 1.87
N GLY A 191 -11.24 -4.31 3.19
CA GLY A 191 -11.34 -5.60 3.88
C GLY A 191 -12.50 -6.47 3.39
N HIS A 192 -13.62 -5.85 3.01
CA HIS A 192 -14.82 -6.54 2.53
C HIS A 192 -14.91 -6.62 1.00
N SER A 193 -13.99 -5.99 0.28
CA SER A 193 -14.01 -5.97 -1.18
C SER A 193 -13.65 -7.32 -1.81
N THR A 194 -14.20 -7.58 -3.00
CA THR A 194 -13.78 -8.75 -3.80
C THR A 194 -12.35 -8.62 -4.31
N LYS A 195 -11.73 -9.75 -4.69
CA LYS A 195 -10.39 -9.81 -5.29
C LYS A 195 -10.24 -8.89 -6.50
N ALA A 196 -11.24 -8.88 -7.37
CA ALA A 196 -11.27 -8.00 -8.54
C ALA A 196 -11.32 -6.51 -8.14
N THR A 197 -12.12 -6.18 -7.13
CA THR A 197 -12.29 -4.80 -6.62
C THR A 197 -11.02 -4.24 -5.98
N TYR A 198 -10.19 -5.05 -5.31
CA TYR A 198 -8.87 -4.60 -4.85
C TYR A 198 -7.73 -4.82 -5.86
N GLY A 199 -8.08 -5.24 -7.09
CA GLY A 199 -7.24 -5.19 -8.26
C GLY A 199 -6.57 -6.47 -8.68
N VAL A 200 -6.84 -7.61 -8.04
CA VAL A 200 -6.32 -8.91 -8.50
C VAL A 200 -6.99 -9.29 -9.81
N ASP A 201 -6.16 -9.56 -10.82
CA ASP A 201 -6.61 -10.10 -12.09
C ASP A 201 -6.84 -11.62 -11.96
N ASP A 202 -8.11 -12.03 -12.00
CA ASP A 202 -8.53 -13.43 -11.92
C ASP A 202 -8.59 -14.13 -13.28
N SER A 203 -8.28 -13.42 -14.37
CA SER A 203 -8.15 -14.03 -15.70
C SER A 203 -6.94 -14.96 -15.81
N PHE A 204 -5.97 -14.82 -14.89
CA PHE A 204 -4.80 -15.68 -14.80
C PHE A 204 -5.01 -16.78 -13.76
N THR A 205 -4.80 -18.02 -14.17
CA THR A 205 -4.73 -19.17 -13.27
C THR A 205 -3.31 -19.71 -13.25
N ALA A 206 -2.83 -20.10 -12.07
CA ALA A 206 -1.53 -20.75 -11.96
C ALA A 206 -1.55 -22.05 -12.77
N VAL A 207 -0.64 -22.16 -13.74
CA VAL A 207 -0.51 -23.37 -14.54
C VAL A 207 -0.11 -24.52 -13.62
N THR A 208 -0.91 -25.59 -13.61
CA THR A 208 -0.60 -26.82 -12.88
C THR A 208 0.67 -27.46 -13.43
N ASP A 209 1.42 -28.14 -12.56
CA ASP A 209 2.65 -28.81 -12.95
C ASP A 209 2.38 -29.87 -14.02
N ASN A 210 2.84 -29.57 -15.24
CA ASN A 210 2.76 -30.45 -16.39
C ASN A 210 4.05 -30.31 -17.22
N VAL A 211 4.22 -31.20 -18.20
CA VAL A 211 5.44 -31.26 -19.01
C VAL A 211 5.74 -29.91 -19.70
N MET A 212 4.71 -29.19 -20.13
CA MET A 212 4.88 -27.89 -20.79
C MET A 212 5.24 -26.78 -19.78
N ALA A 213 4.62 -26.78 -18.61
CA ALA A 213 4.97 -25.87 -17.51
C ALA A 213 6.42 -26.06 -17.05
N THR A 214 6.86 -27.31 -16.90
CA THR A 214 8.25 -27.63 -16.53
C THR A 214 9.24 -27.18 -17.60
N LYS A 215 8.95 -27.45 -18.89
CA LYS A 215 9.77 -26.95 -20.01
C LYS A 215 9.83 -25.43 -20.04
N ALA A 216 8.69 -24.75 -19.87
CA ALA A 216 8.63 -23.29 -19.82
C ALA A 216 9.49 -22.73 -18.68
N ARG A 217 9.37 -23.28 -17.46
CA ARG A 217 10.20 -22.86 -16.32
C ARG A 217 11.69 -23.12 -16.53
N GLN A 218 12.04 -24.20 -17.23
CA GLN A 218 13.42 -24.49 -17.60
C GLN A 218 13.98 -23.47 -18.59
N VAL A 219 13.24 -23.15 -19.66
CA VAL A 219 13.63 -22.15 -20.66
C VAL A 219 13.71 -20.74 -20.06
N LEU A 220 12.79 -20.40 -19.16
CA LEU A 220 12.77 -19.10 -18.47
C LEU A 220 13.78 -19.00 -17.31
N GLY A 221 14.56 -20.06 -17.02
CA GLY A 221 15.54 -20.05 -15.93
C GLY A 221 14.93 -19.99 -14.52
N LEU A 222 13.65 -20.32 -14.36
CA LEU A 222 12.89 -20.23 -13.10
C LEU A 222 13.06 -21.47 -12.20
N LEU A 223 13.67 -22.54 -12.71
CA LEU A 223 14.09 -23.68 -11.88
C LEU A 223 15.36 -23.31 -11.13
N ARG A 224 15.23 -22.93 -9.85
CA ARG A 224 16.39 -22.82 -8.95
C ARG A 224 17.07 -24.19 -8.88
N ILE A 225 18.31 -24.27 -9.38
CA ILE A 225 19.19 -25.40 -9.18
C ILE A 225 19.43 -25.52 -7.67
N ARG A 226 18.78 -26.48 -7.01
CA ARG A 226 19.20 -26.90 -5.67
C ARG A 226 20.52 -27.64 -5.86
N PHE A 227 21.64 -27.01 -5.52
CA PHE A 227 22.88 -27.75 -5.36
C PHE A 227 22.68 -28.75 -4.20
N PRO A 228 22.98 -30.05 -4.39
CA PRO A 228 22.94 -30.99 -3.28
C PRO A 228 23.97 -30.58 -2.24
N SER A 229 23.56 -30.51 -0.97
CA SER A 229 24.47 -30.27 0.15
C SER A 229 25.61 -31.28 0.13
N PRO A 230 26.87 -30.87 0.40
CA PRO A 230 27.99 -31.78 0.40
C PRO A 230 27.78 -32.82 1.51
N THR A 231 27.69 -34.08 1.12
CA THR A 231 27.66 -35.22 2.05
C THR A 231 28.96 -35.22 2.84
N MET A 232 28.88 -34.94 4.15
CA MET A 232 29.99 -35.24 5.06
C MET A 232 30.14 -36.76 5.15
N SER A 233 31.28 -37.26 4.65
CA SER A 233 31.73 -38.62 4.87
C SER A 233 32.03 -38.85 6.35
N PRO A 234 31.52 -39.91 6.98
CA PRO A 234 31.87 -40.23 8.36
C PRO A 234 33.33 -40.73 8.42
N LYS A 235 34.07 -40.23 9.41
CA LYS A 235 35.35 -40.78 9.84
C LYS A 235 35.15 -42.03 10.66
#